data_AF-A0A5B8URN1-F1
#
_entry.id   AF-A0A5B8URN1-F1
#
_cell.length_a   1.000
_cell.length_b   1.000
_cell.length_c   1.000
_cell.angle_alpha   90.00
_cell.angle_beta   90.00
_cell.angle_gamma   90.00
#
_symmetry.space_group_name_H-M   'P 1'
#
loop_
_entity.id
_entity.type
_entity.pdbx_description
1 polymer ?
#
loop_
_entity_poly.entity_id
_entity_poly.type
_entity_poly.pdbx_seq_one_letter_code
_entity_poly.pdbx_strand_id
1 'polypeptide(L)'
;MPKEFKEAINEMPFNLTVKRNALKIYAALLTKKHLENSLGYFPVSSAYLASINKRYYKIMEYFIEKKLIDYYKKAYTDENDIFNTVYRKAYNKELGITAKYRFLVNVEAGDEINVDMITNRTYRWYEIIEKSLEETTFPIKIKRDSYGRRVHHTAIKNYKTDFKGYYTIDAVCSQPRLLYNHLKEKGIVDPEYNRIFESNLDFYMEVASRLNFQGSNQDKRNEAKDLFMHWINGHGYVPNFEIHNLFRTVSLYLKGIKRGNYKNSGSLLQRIESKIWIDGILNNIPCDFAIPIHDCVIVKEQDADMVLNYCKHQYPNIKFKKELIK
;
A
#
# COMPACT_ATOMS: atom_id res chain seq x y z
N MET A 1 -24.41 19.26 -11.38
CA MET A 1 -24.67 17.94 -11.96
C MET A 1 -25.16 18.16 -13.37
N PRO A 2 -24.42 17.67 -14.38
CA PRO A 2 -24.80 17.81 -15.77
C PRO A 2 -26.13 17.14 -16.08
N LYS A 3 -26.82 17.65 -17.11
CA LYS A 3 -28.11 17.15 -17.57
C LYS A 3 -28.04 15.67 -17.95
N GLU A 4 -26.96 15.26 -18.61
CA GLU A 4 -26.70 13.91 -19.09
C GLU A 4 -26.63 12.90 -17.93
N PHE A 5 -25.95 13.27 -16.83
CA PHE A 5 -25.93 12.44 -15.62
C PHE A 5 -27.30 12.38 -14.95
N LYS A 6 -28.01 13.51 -14.90
CA LYS A 6 -29.35 13.60 -14.32
C LYS A 6 -30.32 12.67 -15.06
N GLU A 7 -30.34 12.74 -16.38
CA GLU A 7 -31.18 11.90 -17.24
C GLU A 7 -30.83 10.42 -17.08
N ALA A 8 -29.54 10.07 -17.20
CA ALA A 8 -29.12 8.68 -17.07
C ALA A 8 -29.44 8.05 -15.70
N ILE A 9 -29.26 8.81 -14.61
CA ILE A 9 -29.63 8.36 -13.24
C ILE A 9 -31.16 8.20 -13.12
N ASN A 10 -31.93 9.11 -13.72
CA ASN A 10 -33.39 9.03 -13.71
C ASN A 10 -33.92 7.86 -14.53
N GLU A 11 -33.26 7.51 -15.64
CA GLU A 11 -33.57 6.38 -16.52
C GLU A 11 -33.18 5.01 -15.94
N MET A 12 -32.34 4.96 -14.89
CA MET A 12 -31.95 3.67 -14.31
C MET A 12 -33.19 2.88 -13.88
N PRO A 13 -33.32 1.60 -14.28
CA PRO A 13 -34.55 0.80 -14.17
C PRO A 13 -34.89 0.34 -12.74
N PHE A 14 -34.36 1.01 -11.70
CA PHE A 14 -34.41 0.53 -10.33
C PHE A 14 -34.96 1.57 -9.35
N ASN A 15 -35.52 1.07 -8.24
CA ASN A 15 -36.06 1.79 -7.08
C ASN A 15 -35.18 3.00 -6.66
N LEU A 16 -35.80 4.04 -6.06
CA LEU A 16 -35.20 5.27 -5.51
C LEU A 16 -33.81 5.05 -4.87
N THR A 17 -33.61 3.94 -4.16
CA THR A 17 -32.32 3.56 -3.57
C THR A 17 -31.18 3.46 -4.59
N VAL A 18 -31.41 2.87 -5.76
CA VAL A 18 -30.37 2.75 -6.81
C VAL A 18 -30.06 4.11 -7.40
N LYS A 19 -31.05 4.97 -7.63
CA LYS A 19 -30.83 6.34 -8.11
C LYS A 19 -30.00 7.15 -7.10
N ARG A 20 -30.33 7.06 -5.81
CA ARG A 20 -29.51 7.66 -4.72
C ARG A 20 -28.08 7.12 -4.72
N ASN A 21 -27.90 5.82 -4.89
CA ASN A 21 -26.57 5.21 -4.95
C ASN A 21 -25.78 5.64 -6.18
N ALA A 22 -26.42 5.75 -7.35
CA ALA A 22 -25.80 6.25 -8.56
C ALA A 22 -25.35 7.70 -8.41
N LEU A 23 -26.16 8.53 -7.76
CA LEU A 23 -25.81 9.90 -7.39
C LEU A 23 -24.57 9.95 -6.48
N LYS A 24 -24.51 9.07 -5.45
CA LYS A 24 -23.33 8.95 -4.58
C LYS A 24 -22.07 8.53 -5.34
N ILE A 25 -22.19 7.59 -6.27
CA ILE A 25 -21.05 7.18 -7.12
C ILE A 25 -20.61 8.30 -8.05
N TYR A 26 -21.54 9.03 -8.69
CA TYR A 26 -21.21 10.22 -9.48
C TYR A 26 -20.45 11.26 -8.63
N ALA A 27 -20.98 11.62 -7.47
CA ALA A 27 -20.33 12.55 -6.54
C ALA A 27 -18.94 12.05 -6.13
N ALA A 28 -18.79 10.76 -5.85
CA ALA A 28 -17.49 10.14 -5.54
C ALA A 28 -16.46 10.32 -6.66
N LEU A 29 -16.87 10.12 -7.92
CA LEU A 29 -15.99 10.35 -9.08
C LEU A 29 -15.62 11.83 -9.20
N LEU A 30 -16.59 12.73 -9.03
CA LEU A 30 -16.37 14.17 -9.14
C LEU A 30 -15.35 14.66 -8.11
N THR A 31 -15.42 14.18 -6.87
CA THR A 31 -14.41 14.53 -5.84
C THR A 31 -12.99 14.07 -6.18
N LYS A 32 -12.81 13.13 -7.11
CA LYS A 32 -11.51 12.67 -7.58
C LYS A 32 -11.04 13.34 -8.88
N LYS A 33 -11.89 14.14 -9.54
CA LYS A 33 -11.55 14.83 -10.79
C LYS A 33 -10.30 15.70 -10.66
N HIS A 34 -10.08 16.36 -9.52
CA HIS A 34 -8.89 17.20 -9.27
C HIS A 34 -7.54 16.45 -9.41
N LEU A 35 -7.55 15.12 -9.49
CA LEU A 35 -6.37 14.28 -9.73
C LEU A 35 -6.19 13.92 -11.21
N GLU A 36 -6.90 14.58 -12.12
CA GLU A 36 -6.84 14.32 -13.55
C GLU A 36 -5.46 14.65 -14.13
N ASN A 37 -5.03 13.85 -15.10
CA ASN A 37 -3.85 14.14 -15.88
C ASN A 37 -4.20 15.00 -17.10
N SER A 38 -3.19 15.33 -17.92
CA SER A 38 -3.38 16.08 -19.18
C SER A 38 -4.35 15.45 -20.19
N LEU A 39 -4.69 14.17 -20.02
CA LEU A 39 -5.65 13.44 -20.86
C LEU A 39 -7.05 13.36 -20.22
N GLY A 40 -7.28 14.06 -19.09
CA GLY A 40 -8.54 14.06 -18.34
C GLY A 40 -8.81 12.80 -17.52
N TYR A 41 -7.84 11.87 -17.43
CA TYR A 41 -7.99 10.64 -16.65
C TYR A 41 -7.52 10.84 -15.21
N PHE A 42 -8.37 10.48 -14.24
CA PHE A 42 -8.10 10.53 -12.81
C PHE A 42 -8.20 9.14 -12.16
N PRO A 43 -7.37 8.81 -11.16
CA PRO A 43 -7.37 7.52 -10.49
C PRO A 43 -8.52 7.37 -9.48
N VAL A 44 -9.24 6.25 -9.53
CA VAL A 44 -10.31 5.93 -8.56
C VAL A 44 -10.25 4.46 -8.14
N SER A 45 -10.04 4.21 -6.84
CA SER A 45 -9.90 2.84 -6.33
C SER A 45 -11.23 2.13 -6.18
N SER A 46 -11.26 0.84 -6.51
CA SER A 46 -12.41 -0.03 -6.29
C SER A 46 -12.81 -0.09 -4.82
N ALA A 47 -11.83 -0.12 -3.91
CA ALA A 47 -12.08 -0.10 -2.47
C ALA A 47 -12.79 1.18 -2.00
N TYR A 48 -12.43 2.34 -2.58
CA TYR A 48 -13.11 3.61 -2.29
C TYR A 48 -14.56 3.59 -2.77
N LEU A 49 -14.81 3.21 -4.03
CA LEU A 49 -16.18 3.13 -4.56
C LEU A 49 -17.01 2.07 -3.81
N ALA A 50 -16.42 0.93 -3.43
CA ALA A 50 -17.06 -0.10 -2.64
C ALA A 50 -17.46 0.37 -1.23
N SER A 51 -16.69 1.28 -0.63
CA SER A 51 -17.02 1.85 0.69
C SER A 51 -18.23 2.78 0.67
N ILE A 52 -18.58 3.29 -0.52
CA ILE A 52 -19.78 4.10 -0.77
C ILE A 52 -20.94 3.18 -1.17
N ASN A 53 -20.70 2.23 -2.07
CA ASN A 53 -21.68 1.22 -2.44
C ASN A 53 -21.00 -0.09 -2.89
N LYS A 54 -21.30 -1.22 -2.23
CA LYS A 54 -20.75 -2.54 -2.60
C LYS A 54 -21.03 -2.96 -4.05
N ARG A 55 -22.14 -2.48 -4.64
CA ARG A 55 -22.57 -2.74 -6.02
C ARG A 55 -22.20 -1.62 -6.99
N TYR A 56 -21.21 -0.78 -6.66
CA TYR A 56 -20.76 0.32 -7.51
C TYR A 56 -20.43 -0.10 -8.95
N TYR A 57 -19.94 -1.33 -9.15
CA TYR A 57 -19.52 -1.82 -10.47
C TYR A 57 -20.66 -1.78 -11.49
N LYS A 58 -21.90 -2.13 -11.10
CA LYS A 58 -23.08 -2.05 -11.97
C LYS A 58 -23.40 -0.62 -12.40
N ILE A 59 -23.23 0.33 -11.47
CA ILE A 59 -23.44 1.76 -11.74
C ILE A 59 -22.35 2.27 -12.68
N MET A 60 -21.09 1.88 -12.45
CA MET A 60 -19.97 2.25 -13.32
C MET A 60 -20.14 1.68 -14.73
N GLU A 61 -20.53 0.41 -14.87
CA GLU A 61 -20.85 -0.24 -16.15
C GLU A 61 -21.93 0.54 -16.90
N TYR A 62 -23.04 0.85 -16.23
CA TYR A 62 -24.11 1.65 -16.83
C TYR A 62 -23.65 3.06 -17.26
N PHE A 63 -22.84 3.75 -16.45
CA PHE A 63 -22.28 5.05 -16.85
C PHE A 63 -21.33 4.96 -18.05
N ILE A 64 -20.62 3.83 -18.21
CA ILE A 64 -19.78 3.57 -19.38
C ILE A 64 -20.66 3.28 -20.61
N GLU A 65 -21.69 2.45 -20.47
CA GLU A 65 -22.66 2.12 -21.53
C GLU A 65 -23.38 3.38 -22.05
N LYS A 66 -23.78 4.27 -21.15
CA LYS A 66 -24.39 5.57 -21.46
C LYS A 66 -23.38 6.62 -21.94
N LYS A 67 -22.10 6.25 -22.13
CA LYS A 67 -21.01 7.14 -22.59
C LYS A 67 -20.85 8.40 -21.74
N LEU A 68 -21.09 8.31 -20.44
CA LEU A 68 -20.88 9.42 -19.49
C LEU A 68 -19.45 9.45 -18.95
N ILE A 69 -18.86 8.26 -18.81
CA ILE A 69 -17.48 8.07 -18.38
C ILE A 69 -16.79 7.06 -19.27
N ASP A 70 -15.46 7.09 -19.26
CA ASP A 70 -14.61 6.09 -19.90
C ASP A 70 -13.50 5.70 -18.93
N TYR A 71 -12.91 4.51 -19.13
CA TYR A 71 -11.78 4.04 -18.34
C TYR A 71 -10.52 3.98 -19.19
N TYR A 72 -9.37 4.20 -18.55
CA TYR A 72 -8.10 4.15 -19.24
C TYR A 72 -7.77 2.72 -19.67
N LYS A 73 -7.53 2.52 -20.97
CA LYS A 73 -7.20 1.24 -21.59
C LYS A 73 -5.73 1.19 -21.97
N LYS A 74 -5.11 0.02 -21.86
CA LYS A 74 -3.80 -0.24 -22.44
C LYS A 74 -3.94 -1.27 -23.56
N ALA A 75 -3.15 -1.08 -24.61
CA ALA A 75 -2.98 -2.07 -25.66
C ALA A 75 -2.15 -3.23 -25.12
N TYR A 76 -2.64 -4.44 -25.36
CA TYR A 76 -1.94 -5.69 -25.12
C TYR A 76 -1.98 -6.50 -26.41
N THR A 77 -0.92 -7.23 -26.69
CA THR A 77 -0.93 -8.25 -27.74
C THR A 77 -1.89 -9.36 -27.32
N ASP A 78 -2.72 -9.84 -28.26
CA ASP A 78 -3.60 -10.99 -27.99
C ASP A 78 -2.74 -12.21 -27.66
N GLU A 79 -3.16 -12.99 -26.67
CA GLU A 79 -2.46 -14.21 -26.25
C GLU A 79 -2.58 -15.30 -27.32
N ASN A 80 -3.63 -15.22 -28.16
CA ASN A 80 -3.90 -16.20 -29.22
C ASN A 80 -3.50 -15.70 -30.62
N ASP A 81 -3.24 -14.40 -30.79
CA ASP A 81 -2.87 -13.80 -32.08
C ASP A 81 -1.92 -12.61 -31.91
N ILE A 82 -0.65 -12.83 -32.22
CA ILE A 82 0.40 -11.83 -32.04
C ILE A 82 0.23 -10.58 -32.93
N PHE A 83 -0.60 -10.65 -33.98
CA PHE A 83 -0.91 -9.50 -34.84
C PHE A 83 -2.14 -8.71 -34.37
N ASN A 84 -2.90 -9.25 -33.43
CA ASN A 84 -4.07 -8.60 -32.88
C ASN A 84 -3.73 -7.80 -31.61
N THR A 85 -4.35 -6.62 -31.47
CA THR A 85 -4.22 -5.76 -30.30
C THR A 85 -5.52 -5.72 -29.52
N VAL A 86 -5.49 -6.18 -28.28
CA VAL A 86 -6.63 -6.16 -27.37
C VAL A 86 -6.47 -5.04 -26.36
N TYR A 87 -7.50 -4.20 -26.22
CA TYR A 87 -7.52 -3.13 -25.23
C TYR A 87 -8.14 -3.61 -23.92
N ARG A 88 -7.33 -3.69 -22.87
CA ARG A 88 -7.81 -4.07 -21.53
C ARG A 88 -7.75 -2.86 -20.59
N LYS A 89 -8.69 -2.81 -19.63
CA LYS A 89 -8.70 -1.79 -18.57
C LYS A 89 -7.37 -1.81 -17.83
N ALA A 90 -6.67 -0.68 -17.79
CA ALA A 90 -5.33 -0.63 -17.22
C ALA A 90 -5.40 -0.39 -15.70
N TYR A 91 -5.08 -1.43 -14.94
CA TYR A 91 -4.86 -1.36 -13.49
C TYR A 91 -3.91 -2.50 -13.09
N ASN A 92 -3.27 -2.37 -11.93
CA ASN A 92 -2.45 -3.42 -11.36
C ASN A 92 -2.49 -3.32 -9.83
N LYS A 93 -3.16 -4.27 -9.18
CA LYS A 93 -3.33 -4.31 -7.73
C LYS A 93 -1.99 -4.46 -6.99
N GLU A 94 -1.06 -5.23 -7.54
CA GLU A 94 0.26 -5.50 -6.95
C GLU A 94 1.15 -4.25 -6.99
N LEU A 95 1.22 -3.62 -8.17
CA LEU A 95 1.92 -2.36 -8.38
C LEU A 95 1.12 -1.14 -7.89
N GLY A 96 0.00 -1.36 -7.17
CA GLY A 96 -0.91 -0.33 -6.66
C GLY A 96 -1.40 0.68 -7.71
N ILE A 97 -1.32 0.31 -8.98
CA ILE A 97 -1.83 1.09 -10.10
C ILE A 97 -3.34 0.93 -10.08
N THR A 98 -4.01 2.02 -9.75
CA THR A 98 -5.46 2.07 -9.66
C THR A 98 -6.07 2.31 -11.03
N ALA A 99 -7.27 1.77 -11.27
CA ALA A 99 -8.04 2.08 -12.47
C ALA A 99 -8.24 3.60 -12.58
N LYS A 100 -8.13 4.13 -13.80
CA LYS A 100 -8.36 5.54 -14.08
C LYS A 100 -9.61 5.70 -14.92
N TYR A 101 -10.35 6.77 -14.66
CA TYR A 101 -11.57 7.12 -15.38
C TYR A 101 -11.48 8.57 -15.84
N ARG A 102 -12.27 8.92 -16.85
CA ARG A 102 -12.49 10.30 -17.29
C ARG A 102 -13.98 10.53 -17.47
N PHE A 103 -14.42 11.77 -17.31
CA PHE A 103 -15.75 12.17 -17.75
C PHE A 103 -15.73 12.41 -19.27
N LEU A 104 -16.80 11.99 -19.95
CA LEU A 104 -17.02 12.25 -21.37
C LEU A 104 -17.99 13.41 -21.60
N VAL A 105 -18.56 13.94 -20.53
CA VAL A 105 -19.50 15.07 -20.50
C VAL A 105 -18.90 16.22 -19.70
N ASN A 106 -19.36 17.44 -19.98
CA ASN A 106 -18.92 18.62 -19.24
C ASN A 106 -19.49 18.60 -17.82
N VAL A 107 -18.64 18.34 -16.82
CA VAL A 107 -19.01 18.29 -15.40
C VAL A 107 -18.88 19.61 -14.66
N GLU A 108 -18.44 20.67 -15.35
CA GLU A 108 -18.28 22.01 -14.77
C GLU A 108 -19.56 22.84 -14.87
N ALA A 109 -20.50 22.43 -15.71
CA ALA A 109 -21.82 23.03 -15.85
C ALA A 109 -22.93 22.12 -15.29
N GLY A 110 -23.96 22.71 -14.69
CA GLY A 110 -25.19 22.04 -14.28
C GLY A 110 -25.62 22.33 -12.84
N ASP A 111 -26.58 21.54 -12.34
CA ASP A 111 -27.30 21.85 -11.09
C ASP A 111 -26.47 21.59 -9.83
N GLU A 112 -26.45 22.49 -8.86
CA GLU A 112 -25.91 22.18 -7.55
C GLU A 112 -26.78 21.12 -6.85
N ILE A 113 -26.14 20.10 -6.29
CA ILE A 113 -26.84 19.00 -5.62
C ILE A 113 -26.14 18.67 -4.30
N ASN A 114 -26.93 18.54 -3.24
CA ASN A 114 -26.45 18.04 -1.96
C ASN A 114 -26.52 16.51 -1.93
N VAL A 115 -25.36 15.88 -1.73
CA VAL A 115 -25.23 14.42 -1.68
C VAL A 115 -24.66 14.02 -0.33
N ASP A 116 -25.45 13.27 0.43
CA ASP A 116 -24.99 12.72 1.70
C ASP A 116 -24.02 11.54 1.49
N MET A 117 -22.73 11.81 1.71
CA MET A 117 -21.61 10.89 1.50
C MET A 117 -21.28 10.10 2.77
N ILE A 118 -22.24 9.35 3.31
CA ILE A 118 -21.93 8.35 4.35
C ILE A 118 -21.03 7.27 3.74
N THR A 119 -19.81 7.14 4.27
CA THR A 119 -18.91 6.03 3.95
C THR A 119 -18.99 5.01 5.08
N ASN A 120 -19.13 3.73 4.77
CA ASN A 120 -19.14 2.66 5.80
C ASN A 120 -17.72 2.29 6.25
N ARG A 121 -16.74 3.17 6.03
CA ARG A 121 -15.33 2.86 6.24
C ARG A 121 -14.94 3.33 7.63
N THR A 122 -14.99 2.41 8.59
CA THR A 122 -14.34 2.61 9.89
C THR A 122 -12.84 2.44 9.69
N TYR A 123 -12.06 3.38 10.21
CA TYR A 123 -10.61 3.29 10.23
C TYR A 123 -10.18 3.21 11.68
N ARG A 124 -10.35 2.03 12.28
CA ARG A 124 -9.90 1.80 13.66
C ARG A 124 -8.42 2.17 13.84
N TRP A 125 -7.59 1.95 12.82
CA TRP A 125 -6.21 2.41 12.82
C TRP A 125 -6.07 3.95 12.95
N TYR A 126 -6.99 4.73 12.41
CA TYR A 126 -6.97 6.19 12.54
C TYR A 126 -7.39 6.59 13.96
N GLU A 127 -8.49 6.01 14.44
CA GLU A 127 -9.05 6.28 15.77
C GLU A 127 -8.03 5.95 16.89
N ILE A 128 -7.34 4.82 16.80
CA ILE A 128 -6.33 4.45 17.81
C ILE A 128 -5.14 5.38 17.80
N ILE A 129 -4.67 5.82 16.62
CA ILE A 129 -3.56 6.78 16.50
C ILE A 129 -4.00 8.14 17.02
N GLU A 130 -5.20 8.59 16.67
CA GLU A 130 -5.75 9.86 17.13
C GLU A 130 -5.80 9.91 18.66
N LYS A 131 -6.40 8.89 19.30
CA LYS A 131 -6.43 8.76 20.76
C LYS A 131 -5.02 8.68 21.37
N SER A 132 -4.11 7.95 20.74
CA SER A 132 -2.74 7.81 21.23
C SER A 132 -1.96 9.14 21.15
N LEU A 133 -2.17 9.92 20.09
CA LEU A 133 -1.57 11.26 19.94
C LEU A 133 -2.16 12.26 20.92
N GLU A 134 -3.47 12.19 21.15
CA GLU A 134 -4.17 13.00 22.15
C GLU A 134 -3.63 12.72 23.57
N GLU A 135 -3.54 11.44 23.95
CA GLU A 135 -3.00 11.03 25.26
C GLU A 135 -1.56 11.50 25.46
N THR A 136 -0.76 11.51 24.38
CA THR A 136 0.65 11.94 24.42
C THR A 136 0.85 13.42 24.13
N THR A 137 -0.23 14.21 24.09
CA THR A 137 -0.23 15.67 23.87
C THR A 137 0.39 16.14 22.55
N PHE A 138 0.49 15.25 21.57
CA PHE A 138 0.95 15.60 20.22
C PHE A 138 -0.19 16.19 19.38
N PRO A 139 0.11 17.15 18.48
CA PRO A 139 -0.89 17.65 17.54
C PRO A 139 -1.40 16.53 16.64
N ILE A 140 -2.73 16.40 16.52
CA ILE A 140 -3.39 15.40 15.68
C ILE A 140 -3.23 15.79 14.21
N LYS A 141 -2.16 15.30 13.58
CA LYS A 141 -1.91 15.46 12.13
C LYS A 141 -1.55 14.11 11.54
N ILE A 142 -2.57 13.35 11.14
CA ILE A 142 -2.40 12.00 10.59
C ILE A 142 -2.60 12.06 9.07
N LYS A 143 -1.61 11.57 8.31
CA LYS A 143 -1.68 11.50 6.84
C LYS A 143 -1.20 10.14 6.36
N ARG A 144 -1.86 9.56 5.37
CA ARG A 144 -1.39 8.33 4.72
C ARG A 144 -0.87 8.65 3.32
N ASP A 145 0.37 8.29 3.02
CA ASP A 145 0.95 8.59 1.71
C ASP A 145 0.38 7.70 0.59
N SER A 146 0.57 8.09 -0.67
CA SER A 146 0.12 7.32 -1.84
C SER A 146 1.19 6.35 -2.39
N TYR A 147 2.45 6.53 -2.00
CA TYR A 147 3.60 5.78 -2.49
C TYR A 147 3.69 4.40 -1.84
N GLY A 148 4.02 4.36 -0.54
CA GLY A 148 4.13 3.16 0.28
C GLY A 148 2.87 2.90 1.10
N ARG A 149 1.92 3.85 1.13
CA ARG A 149 0.75 3.83 2.02
C ARG A 149 1.12 3.87 3.49
N ARG A 150 2.29 4.44 3.84
CA ARG A 150 2.68 4.60 5.24
C ARG A 150 1.86 5.70 5.88
N VAL A 151 1.67 5.58 7.19
CA VAL A 151 1.03 6.61 7.99
C VAL A 151 2.12 7.53 8.52
N HIS A 152 1.91 8.83 8.34
CA HIS A 152 2.75 9.92 8.80
C HIS A 152 1.98 10.66 9.89
N HIS A 153 2.63 10.88 11.02
CA HIS A 153 2.08 11.67 12.12
C HIS A 153 3.19 12.43 12.86
N THR A 154 2.78 13.29 13.78
CA THR A 154 3.65 14.22 14.53
C THR A 154 4.67 13.49 15.42
N ALA A 155 4.27 12.43 16.09
CA ALA A 155 5.13 11.62 16.96
C ALA A 155 6.26 10.84 16.25
N ILE A 156 6.37 10.83 14.91
CA ILE A 156 7.38 10.01 14.21
C ILE A 156 8.82 10.47 14.45
N LYS A 157 9.08 11.78 14.48
CA LYS A 157 10.43 12.31 14.33
C LYS A 157 11.35 11.98 15.51
N ASN A 158 10.85 12.13 16.72
CA ASN A 158 11.63 12.04 17.95
C ASN A 158 11.12 10.92 18.86
N TYR A 159 10.50 9.89 18.28
CA TYR A 159 9.81 8.86 19.07
C TYR A 159 10.71 8.17 20.13
N LYS A 160 12.02 8.04 19.85
CA LYS A 160 12.97 7.44 20.80
C LYS A 160 13.17 8.27 22.07
N THR A 161 13.03 9.60 21.99
CA THR A 161 13.10 10.48 23.15
C THR A 161 11.74 10.63 23.81
N ASP A 162 10.69 10.72 23.00
CA ASP A 162 9.35 11.12 23.46
C ASP A 162 8.59 9.95 24.09
N PHE A 163 8.94 8.71 23.75
CA PHE A 163 8.29 7.49 24.26
C PHE A 163 9.24 6.62 25.10
N LYS A 164 10.15 7.22 25.86
CA LYS A 164 10.94 6.47 26.84
C LYS A 164 10.04 5.76 27.84
N GLY A 165 10.35 4.49 28.12
CA GLY A 165 9.49 3.62 28.96
C GLY A 165 8.38 2.90 28.20
N TYR A 166 8.12 3.25 26.94
CA TYR A 166 7.24 2.48 26.05
C TYR A 166 8.02 1.35 25.36
N TYR A 167 7.30 0.45 24.71
CA TYR A 167 7.86 -0.66 23.97
C TYR A 167 7.56 -0.54 22.49
N THR A 168 8.52 -0.92 21.65
CA THR A 168 8.29 -1.17 20.23
C THR A 168 8.05 -2.66 20.01
N ILE A 169 7.02 -2.98 19.22
CA ILE A 169 6.88 -4.29 18.59
C ILE A 169 7.32 -4.13 17.14
N ASP A 170 8.44 -4.76 16.79
CA ASP A 170 9.18 -4.53 15.54
C ASP A 170 9.34 -5.83 14.74
N ALA A 171 9.30 -5.74 13.41
CA ALA A 171 9.52 -6.86 12.50
C ALA A 171 11.01 -6.97 12.12
N VAL A 172 11.66 -8.04 12.56
CA VAL A 172 13.08 -8.31 12.30
C VAL A 172 13.31 -8.60 10.82
N CYS A 173 14.18 -7.79 10.19
CA CYS A 173 14.48 -7.88 8.76
C CYS A 173 13.21 -7.89 7.90
N SER A 174 12.24 -7.03 8.25
CA SER A 174 10.92 -6.94 7.63
C SER A 174 10.99 -7.03 6.11
N GLN A 175 11.64 -6.06 5.46
CA GLN A 175 11.58 -5.96 3.99
C GLN A 175 12.23 -7.14 3.23
N PRO A 176 13.42 -7.65 3.61
CA PRO A 176 13.96 -8.87 3.01
C PRO A 176 13.04 -10.09 3.21
N ARG A 177 12.51 -10.29 4.43
CA ARG A 177 11.58 -11.40 4.71
C ARG A 177 10.28 -11.27 3.90
N LEU A 178 9.75 -10.06 3.76
CA LEU A 178 8.56 -9.79 2.96
C LEU A 178 8.80 -10.08 1.47
N LEU A 179 9.98 -9.74 0.95
CA LEU A 179 10.34 -10.10 -0.42
C LEU A 179 10.40 -11.63 -0.60
N TYR A 180 11.02 -12.34 0.35
CA TYR A 180 11.06 -13.81 0.33
C TYR A 180 9.66 -14.43 0.33
N ASN A 181 8.79 -14.00 1.27
CA ASN A 181 7.41 -14.50 1.35
C ASN A 181 6.64 -14.23 0.03
N HIS A 182 6.79 -13.03 -0.53
CA HIS A 182 6.14 -12.63 -1.78
C HIS A 182 6.63 -13.45 -2.99
N LEU A 183 7.93 -13.75 -3.07
CA LEU A 183 8.50 -14.60 -4.12
C LEU A 183 8.02 -16.05 -4.00
N LYS A 184 8.00 -16.57 -2.77
CA LYS A 184 7.51 -17.92 -2.46
C LYS A 184 6.05 -18.11 -2.87
N GLU A 185 5.19 -17.14 -2.57
CA GLU A 185 3.78 -17.15 -3.00
C GLU A 185 3.62 -17.17 -4.54
N LYS A 186 4.58 -16.59 -5.27
CA LYS A 186 4.60 -16.59 -6.74
C LYS A 186 5.30 -17.81 -7.36
N GLY A 187 5.78 -18.75 -6.54
CA GLY A 187 6.54 -19.91 -7.00
C GLY A 187 7.93 -19.55 -7.58
N ILE A 188 8.47 -18.37 -7.22
CA ILE A 188 9.80 -17.94 -7.66
C ILE A 188 10.81 -18.34 -6.60
N VAL A 189 11.79 -19.17 -6.98
CA VAL A 189 12.80 -19.73 -6.07
C VAL A 189 14.18 -19.19 -6.43
N ASP A 190 14.83 -18.57 -5.45
CA ASP A 190 16.25 -18.24 -5.49
C ASP A 190 16.93 -19.05 -4.37
N PRO A 191 17.70 -20.10 -4.67
CA PRO A 191 18.21 -21.03 -3.65
C PRO A 191 18.99 -20.34 -2.53
N GLU A 192 19.84 -19.38 -2.89
CA GLU A 192 20.69 -18.67 -1.93
C GLU A 192 19.88 -17.72 -1.05
N TYR A 193 18.90 -17.02 -1.64
CA TYR A 193 18.01 -16.15 -0.89
C TYR A 193 17.11 -16.97 0.06
N ASN A 194 16.54 -18.08 -0.43
CA ASN A 194 15.67 -18.96 0.34
C ASN A 194 16.39 -19.60 1.52
N ARG A 195 17.62 -20.10 1.30
CA ARG A 195 18.46 -20.75 2.33
C ARG A 195 18.58 -19.89 3.59
N ILE A 196 18.78 -18.59 3.44
CA ILE A 196 18.91 -17.64 4.55
C ILE A 196 17.67 -17.70 5.45
N PHE A 197 16.49 -17.63 4.85
CA PHE A 197 15.24 -17.53 5.60
C PHE A 197 14.75 -18.87 6.13
N GLU A 198 14.97 -19.95 5.39
CA GLU A 198 14.65 -21.33 5.78
C GLU A 198 15.56 -21.83 6.92
N SER A 199 16.82 -21.38 6.93
CA SER A 199 17.78 -21.68 8.01
C SER A 199 17.72 -20.68 9.18
N ASN A 200 16.76 -19.74 9.15
CA ASN A 200 16.58 -18.70 10.17
C ASN A 200 17.82 -17.83 10.45
N LEU A 201 18.63 -17.56 9.42
CA LEU A 201 19.83 -16.73 9.48
C LEU A 201 19.47 -15.23 9.44
N ASP A 202 20.37 -14.38 9.93
CA ASP A 202 20.24 -12.93 9.79
C ASP A 202 20.66 -12.51 8.37
N PHE A 203 19.68 -12.10 7.56
CA PHE A 203 19.90 -11.70 6.18
C PHE A 203 21.02 -10.67 6.01
N TYR A 204 21.05 -9.61 6.84
CA TYR A 204 22.04 -8.55 6.68
C TYR A 204 23.44 -9.02 7.05
N MET A 205 23.57 -9.89 8.06
CA MET A 205 24.85 -10.50 8.39
C MET A 205 25.35 -11.46 7.31
N GLU A 206 24.45 -12.24 6.71
CA GLU A 206 24.80 -13.14 5.60
C GLU A 206 25.28 -12.36 4.37
N VAL A 207 24.59 -11.27 4.01
CA VAL A 207 25.03 -10.38 2.92
C VAL A 207 26.39 -9.76 3.24
N ALA A 208 26.54 -9.20 4.44
CA ALA A 208 27.79 -8.58 4.87
C ALA A 208 28.96 -9.56 4.86
N SER A 209 28.74 -10.81 5.29
CA SER A 209 29.76 -11.86 5.28
C SER A 209 30.15 -12.24 3.85
N ARG A 210 29.18 -12.45 2.95
CA ARG A 210 29.46 -12.84 1.56
C ARG A 210 30.13 -11.76 0.74
N LEU A 211 29.88 -10.50 1.09
CA LEU A 211 30.49 -9.33 0.44
C LEU A 211 31.69 -8.77 1.20
N ASN A 212 32.16 -9.47 2.25
CA ASN A 212 33.34 -9.11 3.04
C ASN A 212 33.32 -7.69 3.63
N PHE A 213 32.18 -7.26 4.17
CA PHE A 213 32.06 -5.97 4.84
C PHE A 213 32.91 -5.91 6.11
N GLN A 214 33.50 -4.74 6.37
CA GLN A 214 34.46 -4.52 7.45
C GLN A 214 33.81 -3.79 8.64
N GLY A 215 34.55 -3.66 9.74
CA GLY A 215 34.07 -2.96 10.95
C GLY A 215 33.35 -3.87 11.94
N SER A 216 32.61 -3.26 12.88
CA SER A 216 31.85 -4.00 13.90
C SER A 216 30.64 -4.72 13.30
N ASN A 217 30.05 -5.66 14.04
CA ASN A 217 28.81 -6.32 13.59
C ASN A 217 27.68 -5.32 13.30
N GLN A 218 27.60 -4.22 14.04
CA GLN A 218 26.57 -3.21 13.81
C GLN A 218 26.83 -2.43 12.52
N ASP A 219 28.10 -2.08 12.24
CA ASP A 219 28.50 -1.38 11.01
C ASP A 219 28.19 -2.24 9.78
N LYS A 220 28.58 -3.52 9.82
CA LYS A 220 28.30 -4.51 8.78
C LYS A 220 26.80 -4.63 8.48
N ARG A 221 25.95 -4.70 9.52
CA ARG A 221 24.49 -4.78 9.33
C ARG A 221 23.92 -3.50 8.75
N ASN A 222 24.41 -2.34 9.17
CA ASN A 222 23.96 -1.05 8.65
C ASN A 222 24.33 -0.92 7.16
N GLU A 223 25.57 -1.24 6.78
CA GLU A 223 26.01 -1.20 5.39
C GLU A 223 25.22 -2.19 4.51
N ALA A 224 24.98 -3.42 5.00
CA ALA A 224 24.16 -4.39 4.29
C ALA A 224 22.69 -3.97 4.15
N LYS A 225 22.16 -3.26 5.15
CA LYS A 225 20.82 -2.66 5.09
C LYS A 225 20.76 -1.56 4.04
N ASP A 226 21.74 -0.67 4.00
CA ASP A 226 21.82 0.40 3.01
C ASP A 226 21.97 -0.16 1.60
N LEU A 227 22.83 -1.18 1.42
CA LEU A 227 22.97 -1.93 0.18
C LEU A 227 21.64 -2.53 -0.27
N PHE A 228 20.90 -3.19 0.63
CA PHE A 228 19.58 -3.73 0.32
C PHE A 228 18.61 -2.62 -0.11
N MET A 229 18.60 -1.49 0.59
CA MET A 229 17.76 -0.34 0.24
C MET A 229 18.10 0.22 -1.14
N HIS A 230 19.38 0.28 -1.51
CA HIS A 230 19.82 0.65 -2.85
C HIS A 230 19.44 -0.39 -3.89
N TRP A 231 19.56 -1.68 -3.58
CA TRP A 231 19.18 -2.76 -4.49
C TRP A 231 17.68 -2.76 -4.80
N ILE A 232 16.82 -2.51 -3.81
CA ILE A 232 15.37 -2.43 -4.04
C ILE A 232 14.92 -1.08 -4.63
N ASN A 233 15.57 0.05 -4.30
CA ASN A 233 15.11 1.38 -4.72
C ASN A 233 15.92 2.01 -5.86
N GLY A 234 17.00 1.37 -6.32
CA GLY A 234 17.87 1.89 -7.37
C GLY A 234 17.45 1.51 -8.79
N HIS A 235 18.05 2.15 -9.79
CA HIS A 235 17.80 1.95 -11.23
C HIS A 235 18.28 0.59 -11.79
N GLY A 236 18.65 -0.36 -10.93
CA GLY A 236 19.07 -1.71 -11.32
C GLY A 236 20.58 -1.92 -11.33
N TYR A 237 21.37 -0.84 -11.36
CA TYR A 237 22.80 -0.91 -11.07
C TYR A 237 23.05 -0.58 -9.60
N VAL A 238 23.77 -1.47 -8.92
CA VAL A 238 24.35 -1.22 -7.60
C VAL A 238 25.86 -1.36 -7.78
N PRO A 239 26.60 -0.23 -7.90
CA PRO A 239 28.04 -0.28 -8.11
C PRO A 239 28.72 -1.07 -6.99
N ASN A 240 29.75 -1.84 -7.33
CA ASN A 240 30.77 -2.40 -6.42
C ASN A 240 30.34 -3.52 -5.45
N PHE A 241 29.06 -3.87 -5.36
CA PHE A 241 28.61 -4.80 -4.31
C PHE A 241 28.12 -6.16 -4.80
N GLU A 242 28.10 -6.44 -6.11
CA GLU A 242 27.78 -7.75 -6.71
C GLU A 242 26.55 -8.51 -6.13
N ILE A 243 25.63 -7.83 -5.44
CA ILE A 243 24.47 -8.44 -4.79
C ILE A 243 23.56 -9.16 -5.80
N HIS A 244 23.63 -8.73 -7.06
CA HIS A 244 22.91 -9.36 -8.16
C HIS A 244 23.48 -10.72 -8.58
N ASN A 245 24.76 -10.98 -8.29
CA ASN A 245 25.38 -12.29 -8.44
C ASN A 245 24.99 -13.22 -7.29
N LEU A 246 24.89 -12.68 -6.07
CA LEU A 246 24.46 -13.45 -4.89
C LEU A 246 23.00 -13.93 -5.02
N PHE A 247 22.10 -13.07 -5.52
CA PHE A 247 20.68 -13.35 -5.62
C PHE A 247 20.17 -13.07 -7.05
N ARG A 248 20.60 -13.91 -7.98
CA ARG A 248 20.36 -13.73 -9.42
C ARG A 248 18.88 -13.76 -9.78
N THR A 249 18.13 -14.73 -9.29
CA THR A 249 16.71 -14.88 -9.62
C THR A 249 15.90 -13.73 -9.02
N VAL A 250 16.20 -13.36 -7.77
CA VAL A 250 15.59 -12.18 -7.13
C VAL A 250 15.89 -10.91 -7.93
N SER A 251 17.13 -10.73 -8.38
CA SER A 251 17.52 -9.56 -9.16
C SER A 251 16.80 -9.45 -10.50
N LEU A 252 16.64 -10.57 -11.22
CA LEU A 252 15.89 -10.60 -12.47
C LEU A 252 14.42 -10.25 -12.24
N TYR A 253 13.82 -10.76 -11.17
CA TYR A 253 12.46 -10.43 -10.78
C TYR A 253 12.30 -8.93 -10.46
N LEU A 254 13.18 -8.38 -9.62
CA LEU A 254 13.17 -6.96 -9.27
C LEU A 254 13.37 -6.08 -10.51
N LYS A 255 14.27 -6.47 -11.43
CA LYS A 255 14.46 -5.78 -12.72
C LYS A 255 13.16 -5.76 -13.53
N GLY A 256 12.40 -6.86 -13.53
CA GLY A 256 11.08 -6.95 -14.15
C GLY A 256 10.08 -5.94 -13.57
N ILE A 257 9.95 -5.87 -12.24
CA ILE A 257 9.05 -4.91 -11.56
C ILE A 257 9.41 -3.45 -11.87
N LYS A 258 10.71 -3.18 -11.96
CA LYS A 258 11.25 -1.84 -12.21
C LYS A 258 11.05 -1.36 -13.65
N ARG A 259 10.59 -2.21 -14.58
CA ARG A 259 10.30 -1.82 -15.97
C ARG A 259 9.22 -0.71 -15.98
N GLY A 260 9.65 0.51 -16.25
CA GLY A 260 8.82 1.73 -16.29
C GLY A 260 9.04 2.69 -15.12
N ASN A 261 9.24 2.19 -13.90
CA ASN A 261 9.61 3.03 -12.75
C ASN A 261 10.45 2.24 -11.75
N TYR A 262 11.69 2.71 -11.54
CA TYR A 262 12.68 2.10 -10.66
C TYR A 262 12.26 2.04 -9.18
N LYS A 263 11.31 2.90 -8.77
CA LYS A 263 10.74 2.92 -7.42
C LYS A 263 9.67 1.85 -7.17
N ASN A 264 9.23 1.12 -8.20
CA ASN A 264 8.13 0.17 -8.09
C ASN A 264 8.39 -0.97 -7.08
N SER A 265 9.61 -1.48 -7.01
CA SER A 265 9.98 -2.55 -6.07
C SER A 265 9.94 -2.07 -4.62
N GLY A 266 10.49 -0.88 -4.34
CA GLY A 266 10.38 -0.27 -3.02
C GLY A 266 8.93 0.03 -2.63
N SER A 267 8.16 0.58 -3.56
CA SER A 267 6.72 0.83 -3.36
C SER A 267 5.94 -0.47 -3.10
N LEU A 268 6.24 -1.56 -3.80
CA LEU A 268 5.63 -2.86 -3.58
C LEU A 268 5.85 -3.34 -2.14
N LEU A 269 7.11 -3.38 -1.69
CA LEU A 269 7.45 -3.85 -0.34
C LEU A 269 6.84 -2.96 0.75
N GLN A 270 6.92 -1.63 0.59
CA GLN A 270 6.29 -0.70 1.55
C GLN A 270 4.77 -0.86 1.62
N ARG A 271 4.11 -1.22 0.50
CA ARG A 271 2.67 -1.48 0.48
C ARG A 271 2.31 -2.82 1.12
N ILE A 272 3.14 -3.85 0.96
CA ILE A 272 2.98 -5.12 1.69
C ILE A 272 3.11 -4.85 3.19
N GLU A 273 4.16 -4.13 3.59
CA GLU A 273 4.41 -3.70 4.97
C GLU A 273 3.24 -2.88 5.54
N SER A 274 2.73 -1.89 4.80
CA SER A 274 1.56 -1.09 5.20
C SER A 274 0.28 -1.93 5.34
N LYS A 275 0.07 -2.92 4.48
CA LYS A 275 -1.09 -3.82 4.62
C LYS A 275 -1.01 -4.63 5.91
N ILE A 276 0.18 -5.08 6.29
CA ILE A 276 0.40 -5.84 7.53
C ILE A 276 0.22 -4.92 8.73
N TRP A 277 1.02 -3.86 8.84
CA TRP A 277 1.05 -3.01 10.03
C TRP A 277 -0.20 -2.14 10.20
N ILE A 278 -0.66 -1.49 9.13
CA ILE A 278 -1.76 -0.53 9.19
C ILE A 278 -3.10 -1.25 8.99
N ASP A 279 -3.25 -1.93 7.85
CA ASP A 279 -4.56 -2.49 7.49
C ASP A 279 -4.89 -3.77 8.29
N GLY A 280 -3.86 -4.51 8.75
CA GLY A 280 -4.00 -5.76 9.47
C GLY A 280 -3.86 -5.63 10.99
N ILE A 281 -2.66 -5.24 11.45
CA ILE A 281 -2.32 -5.16 12.87
C ILE A 281 -3.12 -4.04 13.52
N LEU A 282 -2.93 -2.77 13.15
CA LEU A 282 -3.58 -1.64 13.84
C LEU A 282 -5.11 -1.67 13.81
N ASN A 283 -5.72 -2.16 12.73
CA ASN A 283 -7.18 -2.26 12.69
C ASN A 283 -7.75 -3.26 13.72
N ASN A 284 -6.94 -4.20 14.19
CA ASN A 284 -7.39 -5.30 15.03
C ASN A 284 -6.52 -5.48 16.29
N ILE A 285 -5.63 -4.53 16.59
CA ILE A 285 -4.66 -4.63 17.67
C ILE A 285 -5.40 -4.72 19.01
N PRO A 286 -4.99 -5.60 19.95
CA PRO A 286 -5.73 -5.84 21.19
C PRO A 286 -5.42 -4.79 22.27
N CYS A 287 -5.23 -3.52 21.91
CA CYS A 287 -5.00 -2.43 22.86
C CYS A 287 -5.66 -1.15 22.36
N ASP A 288 -5.74 -0.15 23.24
CA ASP A 288 -6.30 1.18 22.95
C ASP A 288 -5.23 2.25 22.69
N PHE A 289 -3.96 1.93 22.93
CA PHE A 289 -2.82 2.80 22.64
C PHE A 289 -1.86 2.11 21.68
N ALA A 290 -1.69 2.69 20.49
CA ALA A 290 -0.76 2.19 19.48
C ALA A 290 -0.36 3.28 18.48
N ILE A 291 0.95 3.48 18.30
CA ILE A 291 1.49 4.47 17.35
C ILE A 291 2.41 3.75 16.34
N PRO A 292 2.08 3.70 15.04
CA PRO A 292 2.93 3.06 14.04
C PRO A 292 4.14 3.92 13.67
N ILE A 293 5.35 3.38 13.79
CA ILE A 293 6.58 4.01 13.32
C ILE A 293 7.25 3.08 12.30
N HIS A 294 7.21 3.45 11.03
CA HIS A 294 7.81 2.65 9.94
C HIS A 294 7.36 1.17 9.96
N ASP A 295 8.27 0.26 10.35
CA ASP A 295 8.13 -1.18 10.43
C ASP A 295 7.88 -1.69 11.86
N CYS A 296 7.47 -0.80 12.78
CA CYS A 296 7.10 -1.16 14.14
C CYS A 296 5.86 -0.40 14.64
N VAL A 297 5.34 -0.82 15.80
CA VAL A 297 4.30 -0.12 16.56
C VAL A 297 4.78 0.13 17.98
N ILE A 298 4.58 1.34 18.48
CA ILE A 298 4.81 1.71 19.88
C ILE A 298 3.57 1.40 20.68
N VAL A 299 3.74 0.72 21.81
CA VAL A 299 2.69 0.34 22.75
C VAL A 299 3.16 0.58 24.19
N LYS A 300 2.22 0.66 25.12
CA LYS A 300 2.54 0.79 26.55
C LYS A 300 3.10 -0.53 27.09
N GLU A 301 3.84 -0.44 28.20
CA GLU A 301 4.47 -1.60 28.83
C GLU A 301 3.47 -2.72 29.14
N GLN A 302 2.32 -2.38 29.73
CA GLN A 302 1.30 -3.36 30.11
C GLN A 302 0.71 -4.13 28.92
N ASP A 303 0.72 -3.55 27.71
CA ASP A 303 0.13 -4.15 26.51
C ASP A 303 1.15 -4.91 25.67
N ALA A 304 2.46 -4.74 25.96
CA ALA A 304 3.52 -5.11 25.03
C ALA A 304 3.59 -6.61 24.74
N ASP A 305 3.41 -7.48 25.75
CA ASP A 305 3.42 -8.93 25.55
C ASP A 305 2.18 -9.44 24.81
N MET A 306 1.01 -8.88 25.14
CA MET A 306 -0.24 -9.19 24.47
C MET A 306 -0.16 -8.83 22.97
N VAL A 307 0.33 -7.63 22.65
CA VAL A 307 0.49 -7.18 21.26
C VAL A 307 1.55 -8.01 20.53
N LEU A 308 2.68 -8.34 21.16
CA LEU A 308 3.69 -9.22 20.56
C LEU A 308 3.11 -10.58 20.18
N ASN A 309 2.36 -11.20 21.09
CA ASN A 309 1.74 -12.49 20.86
C ASN A 309 0.68 -12.42 19.75
N TYR A 310 -0.12 -11.37 19.72
CA TYR A 310 -1.06 -11.10 18.65
C TYR A 310 -0.37 -11.00 17.28
N CYS A 311 0.71 -10.21 17.17
CA CYS A 311 1.47 -10.07 15.92
C CYS A 311 2.03 -11.40 15.44
N LYS A 312 2.64 -12.20 16.33
CA LYS A 312 3.17 -13.54 16.01
C LYS A 312 2.08 -14.50 15.55
N HIS A 313 0.90 -14.44 16.16
CA HIS A 313 -0.22 -15.30 15.78
C HIS A 313 -0.80 -14.94 14.41
N GLN A 314 -1.00 -13.64 14.15
CA GLN A 314 -1.58 -13.18 12.88
C GLN A 314 -0.62 -13.32 11.70
N TYR A 315 0.69 -13.16 11.93
CA TYR A 315 1.71 -13.19 10.89
C TYR A 315 2.86 -14.14 11.28
N PRO A 316 2.63 -15.47 11.29
CA PRO A 316 3.62 -16.44 11.76
C PRO A 316 4.89 -16.50 10.90
N ASN A 317 4.80 -16.07 9.63
CA ASN A 317 5.93 -16.02 8.70
C ASN A 317 6.81 -14.76 8.86
N ILE A 318 6.51 -13.92 9.86
CA ILE A 318 7.28 -12.72 10.20
C ILE A 318 7.84 -12.86 11.61
N LYS A 319 9.11 -12.52 11.77
CA LYS A 319 9.77 -12.57 13.07
C LYS A 319 9.56 -11.24 13.78
N PHE A 320 8.80 -11.24 14.86
CA PHE A 320 8.60 -10.04 15.70
C PHE A 320 9.48 -10.08 16.95
N LYS A 321 9.94 -8.90 17.35
CA LYS A 321 10.63 -8.67 18.63
C LYS A 321 9.97 -7.52 19.39
N LYS A 322 10.10 -7.56 20.71
CA LYS A 322 9.73 -6.48 21.63
C LYS A 322 11.00 -5.81 22.13
N GLU A 323 11.08 -4.48 22.09
CA GLU A 323 12.21 -3.72 22.59
C GLU A 323 11.75 -2.53 23.44
N LEU A 324 12.39 -2.32 24.59
CA LEU A 324 12.17 -1.15 25.44
C LEU A 324 12.84 0.08 24.80
N ILE A 325 12.11 1.19 24.73
CA ILE A 325 12.66 2.49 24.32
C ILE A 325 13.38 3.10 25.54
N LYS A 326 14.72 3.21 25.44
CA LYS A 326 15.61 3.69 26.50
C LYS A 326 15.89 5.19 26.43
#